data_AF-A0A2N0M5G8-F1
#
_entry.id   AF-A0A2N0M5G8-F1
#
_cell.length_a   1.000
_cell.length_b   1.000
_cell.length_c   1.000
_cell.angle_alpha   90.00
_cell.angle_beta   90.00
_cell.angle_gamma   90.00
#
_symmetry.space_group_name_H-M   'P 1'
#
loop_
_entity.id
_entity.type
_entity.pdbx_description
1 polymer ?
#
loop_
_entity_poly.entity_id
_entity_poly.type
_entity_poly.pdbx_seq_one_letter_code
_entity_poly.pdbx_strand_id
1 'polypeptide(L)'
;MTTNPAPDDALATSLFPQFENQIYQWVSAEVQGLTDAQLDFESDQWEWSKWSIRRNLSHMASGDLRWLWNRWGKILFPQGSPKGEEYDRLLDSPFDRRLDENLYWEPAAILEKLVLGLELCWSILSSETVGSLRSKELESPATGSFTQYPQLFPGGVRPVPGDPSKVYITLETTFLHRYYEFTTHLFNVQRLKRAQGLSGAVEIPQDGYWVLPEWDCSEA
;
A
#
# COMPACT_ATOMS: atom_id res chain seq x y z
N MET A 1 -12.67 17.24 14.17
CA MET A 1 -14.05 17.26 13.63
C MET A 1 -14.57 15.84 13.72
N THR A 2 -15.68 15.61 14.40
CA THR A 2 -16.33 14.29 14.48
C THR A 2 -17.09 14.05 13.17
N THR A 3 -16.46 13.39 12.22
CA THR A 3 -17.15 12.80 11.07
C THR A 3 -18.06 11.70 11.61
N ASN A 4 -19.37 11.78 11.34
CA ASN A 4 -20.23 10.61 11.53
C ASN A 4 -19.59 9.45 10.76
N PRO A 5 -19.29 8.31 11.40
CA PRO A 5 -18.72 7.18 10.69
C PRO A 5 -19.67 6.79 9.58
N ALA A 6 -19.14 6.51 8.38
CA ALA A 6 -19.95 6.07 7.24
C ALA A 6 -20.85 4.90 7.67
N PRO A 7 -22.13 4.90 7.25
CA PRO A 7 -23.08 3.89 7.68
C PRO A 7 -22.69 2.53 7.10
N ASP A 8 -22.99 1.46 7.84
CA ASP A 8 -22.51 0.11 7.52
C ASP A 8 -23.06 -0.46 6.20
N ASP A 9 -24.18 0.09 5.70
CA ASP A 9 -24.81 -0.27 4.42
C ASP A 9 -24.28 0.54 3.22
N ALA A 10 -23.47 1.57 3.44
CA ALA A 10 -22.80 2.28 2.35
C ALA A 10 -21.79 1.38 1.63
N LEU A 11 -21.58 1.63 0.33
CA LEU A 11 -20.52 0.97 -0.43
C LEU A 11 -19.15 1.34 0.15
N ALA A 12 -18.25 0.36 0.22
CA ALA A 12 -16.91 0.54 0.76
C ALA A 12 -16.04 1.51 -0.08
N THR A 13 -16.37 1.71 -1.36
CA THR A 13 -15.77 2.76 -2.21
C THR A 13 -15.90 4.16 -1.62
N SER A 14 -16.89 4.41 -0.76
CA SER A 14 -17.04 5.70 -0.07
C SER A 14 -15.97 5.97 0.99
N LEU A 15 -15.35 4.94 1.55
CA LEU A 15 -14.26 5.08 2.54
C LEU A 15 -12.89 5.31 1.88
N PHE A 16 -12.68 4.67 0.73
CA PHE A 16 -11.38 4.62 0.06
C PHE A 16 -11.46 5.05 -1.42
N PRO A 17 -12.03 6.23 -1.74
CA PRO A 17 -12.18 6.68 -3.12
C PRO A 17 -10.83 6.87 -3.83
N GLN A 18 -9.73 7.01 -3.08
CA GLN A 18 -8.39 7.20 -3.63
C GLN A 18 -7.91 6.01 -4.48
N PHE A 19 -8.43 4.80 -4.20
CA PHE A 19 -8.10 3.59 -4.97
C PHE A 19 -8.73 3.54 -6.35
N GLU A 20 -9.72 4.40 -6.65
CA GLU A 20 -10.33 4.43 -7.98
C GLU A 20 -9.33 4.89 -9.04
N ASN A 21 -8.70 6.06 -8.81
CA ASN A 21 -7.80 6.69 -9.78
C ASN A 21 -6.70 7.53 -9.13
N GLN A 22 -6.94 8.08 -7.93
CA GLN A 22 -6.08 9.10 -7.33
C GLN A 22 -4.67 8.57 -7.03
N ILE A 23 -4.57 7.35 -6.50
CA ILE A 23 -3.27 6.72 -6.20
C ILE A 23 -2.46 6.54 -7.49
N TYR A 24 -3.07 6.04 -8.56
CA TYR A 24 -2.39 5.90 -9.85
C TYR A 24 -1.91 7.26 -10.37
N GLN A 25 -2.74 8.30 -10.28
CA GLN A 25 -2.37 9.66 -10.70
C GLN A 25 -1.18 10.20 -9.91
N TRP A 26 -1.15 10.01 -8.58
CA TRP A 26 0.00 10.41 -7.77
C TRP A 26 1.26 9.67 -8.15
N VAL A 27 1.20 8.34 -8.24
CA VAL A 27 2.38 7.50 -8.52
C VAL A 27 2.93 7.76 -9.92
N SER A 28 2.07 7.79 -10.94
CA SER A 28 2.49 8.03 -12.33
C SER A 28 3.08 9.42 -12.52
N ALA A 29 2.53 10.45 -11.87
CA ALA A 29 3.06 11.81 -11.93
C ALA A 29 4.45 11.92 -11.30
N GLU A 30 4.71 11.23 -10.19
CA GLU A 30 6.01 11.31 -9.51
C GLU A 30 7.17 10.72 -10.32
N VAL A 31 6.90 9.70 -11.14
CA VAL A 31 7.90 8.99 -11.93
C VAL A 31 7.99 9.45 -13.38
N GLN A 32 7.06 10.30 -13.83
CA GLN A 32 7.01 10.77 -15.21
C GLN A 32 8.25 11.59 -15.57
N GLY A 33 8.90 11.21 -16.68
CA GLY A 33 10.03 11.95 -17.24
C GLY A 33 11.35 11.82 -16.47
N LEU A 34 11.40 10.96 -15.44
CA LEU A 34 12.66 10.63 -14.78
C LEU A 34 13.54 9.76 -15.70
N THR A 35 14.84 10.06 -15.70
CA THR A 35 15.86 9.22 -16.34
C THR A 35 16.16 7.97 -15.51
N ASP A 36 16.77 6.95 -16.11
CA ASP A 36 17.18 5.75 -15.36
C ASP A 36 18.13 6.08 -14.20
N ALA A 37 19.07 6.99 -14.41
CA ALA A 37 19.97 7.44 -13.34
C ALA A 37 19.21 8.06 -12.15
N GLN A 38 18.09 8.75 -12.41
CA GLN A 38 17.27 9.34 -11.36
C GLN A 38 16.36 8.31 -10.68
N LEU A 39 15.83 7.37 -11.46
CA LEU A 39 15.01 6.26 -10.98
C LEU A 39 15.79 5.31 -10.08
N ASP A 40 17.08 5.15 -10.36
CA ASP A 40 17.99 4.18 -9.74
C ASP A 40 18.97 4.83 -8.74
N PHE A 41 18.77 6.11 -8.43
CA PHE A 41 19.51 6.79 -7.37
C PHE A 41 19.24 6.13 -6.01
N GLU A 42 20.34 5.78 -5.31
CA GLU A 42 20.35 5.27 -3.94
C GLU A 42 21.44 5.99 -3.15
N SER A 43 21.32 6.00 -1.82
CA SER A 43 22.30 6.59 -0.91
C SER A 43 22.35 5.79 0.40
N ASP A 44 23.55 5.65 0.95
CA ASP A 44 23.79 5.05 2.27
C ASP A 44 23.63 6.06 3.42
N GLN A 45 23.33 7.33 3.12
CA GLN A 45 23.20 8.38 4.14
C GLN A 45 21.95 8.18 5.03
N TRP A 46 20.88 7.58 4.48
CA TRP A 46 19.65 7.32 5.20
C TRP A 46 19.06 5.94 4.88
N GLU A 47 18.39 5.30 5.82
CA GLU A 47 17.81 3.96 5.58
C GLU A 47 16.75 3.97 4.47
N TRP A 48 15.94 5.03 4.39
CA TRP A 48 14.93 5.20 3.34
C TRP A 48 15.55 5.42 1.94
N SER A 49 16.81 5.87 1.85
CA SER A 49 17.49 6.10 0.57
C SER A 49 18.19 4.87 0.00
N LYS A 50 18.15 3.73 0.71
CA LYS A 50 18.62 2.43 0.20
C LYS A 50 17.65 1.79 -0.80
N TRP A 51 16.45 2.34 -0.94
CA TRP A 51 15.48 1.92 -1.94
C TRP A 51 15.35 3.03 -2.96
N SER A 52 15.74 2.75 -4.20
CA SER A 52 15.58 3.69 -5.31
C SER A 52 14.10 4.06 -5.56
N ILE A 53 13.85 5.10 -6.37
CA ILE A 53 12.50 5.47 -6.80
C ILE A 53 11.83 4.28 -7.50
N ARG A 54 12.58 3.56 -8.35
CA ARG A 54 12.08 2.36 -9.04
C ARG A 54 11.69 1.24 -8.09
N ARG A 55 12.48 1.02 -7.02
CA ARG A 55 12.17 0.01 -6.00
C ARG A 55 10.97 0.40 -5.15
N ASN A 56 10.80 1.69 -4.83
CA ASN A 56 9.57 2.20 -4.18
C ASN A 56 8.35 1.99 -5.09
N LEU A 57 8.46 2.29 -6.39
CA LEU A 57 7.41 2.04 -7.38
C LEU A 57 7.05 0.54 -7.46
N SER A 58 8.05 -0.33 -7.52
CA SER A 58 7.88 -1.78 -7.56
C SER A 58 7.26 -2.35 -6.27
N HIS A 59 7.63 -1.79 -5.12
CA HIS A 59 6.98 -2.12 -3.84
C HIS A 59 5.49 -1.78 -3.87
N MET A 60 5.16 -0.54 -4.22
CA MET A 60 3.79 -0.05 -4.31
C MET A 60 2.95 -0.92 -5.26
N ALA A 61 3.48 -1.28 -6.43
CA ALA A 61 2.81 -2.13 -7.40
C ALA A 61 2.52 -3.56 -6.90
N SER A 62 3.42 -4.15 -6.11
CA SER A 62 3.22 -5.51 -5.57
C SER A 62 2.41 -5.54 -4.28
N GLY A 63 2.35 -4.41 -3.55
CA GLY A 63 1.85 -4.38 -2.17
C GLY A 63 0.38 -4.75 -2.05
N ASP A 64 -0.47 -4.29 -2.96
CA ASP A 64 -1.90 -4.60 -2.95
C ASP A 64 -2.15 -6.10 -3.18
N LEU A 65 -1.43 -6.72 -4.12
CA LEU A 65 -1.52 -8.17 -4.33
C LEU A 65 -1.04 -8.95 -3.09
N ARG A 66 0.03 -8.49 -2.43
CA ARG A 66 0.55 -9.14 -1.22
C ARG A 66 -0.43 -9.12 -0.05
N TRP A 67 -1.31 -8.14 0.02
CA TRP A 67 -2.30 -8.03 1.09
C TRP A 67 -3.66 -8.60 0.67
N LEU A 68 -4.22 -8.14 -0.44
CA LEU A 68 -5.58 -8.46 -0.83
C LEU A 68 -5.69 -9.82 -1.52
N TRP A 69 -4.69 -10.23 -2.30
CA TRP A 69 -4.67 -11.56 -2.90
C TRP A 69 -4.03 -12.59 -1.97
N ASN A 70 -2.77 -12.42 -1.57
CA ASN A 70 -2.06 -13.46 -0.80
C ASN A 70 -2.67 -13.71 0.59
N ARG A 71 -3.05 -12.65 1.32
CA ARG A 71 -3.57 -12.79 2.70
C ARG A 71 -5.09 -12.92 2.73
N TRP A 72 -5.80 -12.03 2.05
CA TRP A 72 -7.27 -12.03 2.06
C TRP A 72 -7.90 -12.95 1.00
N GLY A 73 -7.14 -13.43 0.00
CA GLY A 73 -7.70 -14.06 -1.19
C GLY A 73 -8.61 -15.25 -0.92
N LYS A 74 -8.28 -16.09 0.06
CA LYS A 74 -9.15 -17.23 0.44
C LYS A 74 -10.50 -16.81 1.04
N ILE A 75 -10.54 -15.66 1.70
CA ILE A 75 -11.74 -15.09 2.32
C ILE A 75 -12.57 -14.35 1.26
N LEU A 76 -11.91 -13.56 0.41
CA LEU A 76 -12.57 -12.70 -0.57
C LEU A 76 -12.95 -13.42 -1.87
N PHE A 77 -12.15 -14.40 -2.26
CA PHE A 77 -12.29 -15.14 -3.52
C PHE A 77 -12.26 -16.66 -3.24
N PRO A 78 -13.25 -17.20 -2.50
CA PRO A 78 -13.27 -18.63 -2.16
C PRO A 78 -13.36 -19.55 -3.39
N GLN A 79 -13.85 -19.03 -4.52
CA GLN A 79 -13.91 -19.74 -5.81
C GLN A 79 -12.75 -19.37 -6.75
N GLY A 80 -11.76 -18.62 -6.25
CA GLY A 80 -10.66 -18.06 -7.04
C GLY A 80 -11.05 -16.81 -7.83
N SER A 81 -10.08 -16.31 -8.60
CA SER A 81 -10.22 -15.17 -9.51
C SER A 81 -9.69 -15.56 -10.89
N PRO A 82 -10.31 -15.11 -12.00
CA PRO A 82 -9.77 -15.32 -13.34
C PRO A 82 -8.33 -14.81 -13.53
N LYS A 83 -7.92 -13.79 -12.76
CA LYS A 83 -6.56 -13.24 -12.77
C LYS A 83 -5.62 -13.90 -11.74
N GLY A 84 -6.08 -14.93 -11.02
CA GLY A 84 -5.34 -15.54 -9.90
C GLY A 84 -3.93 -16.01 -10.27
N GLU A 85 -3.78 -16.70 -11.42
CA GLU A 85 -2.46 -17.15 -11.90
C GLU A 85 -1.52 -16.00 -12.25
N GLU A 86 -2.04 -14.84 -12.68
CA GLU A 86 -1.21 -13.65 -12.89
C GLU A 86 -0.79 -13.06 -11.53
N TYR A 87 -1.70 -12.98 -10.57
CA TYR A 87 -1.39 -12.49 -9.23
C TYR A 87 -0.34 -13.36 -8.53
N ASP A 88 -0.46 -14.69 -8.61
CA ASP A 88 0.51 -15.62 -8.05
C ASP A 88 1.90 -15.43 -8.66
N ARG A 89 1.99 -15.28 -9.99
CA ARG A 89 3.27 -14.99 -10.68
C ARG A 89 3.90 -13.67 -10.26
N LEU A 90 3.09 -12.62 -10.05
CA LEU A 90 3.59 -11.31 -9.60
C LEU A 90 4.12 -11.35 -8.15
N LEU A 91 3.67 -12.32 -7.36
CA LEU A 91 4.09 -12.54 -5.98
C LEU A 91 5.28 -13.48 -5.84
N ASP A 92 5.53 -14.32 -6.84
CA ASP A 92 6.71 -15.18 -6.96
C ASP A 92 7.94 -14.37 -7.41
N SER A 93 8.32 -13.40 -6.57
CA SER A 93 9.50 -12.55 -6.78
C SER A 93 10.62 -12.99 -5.84
N PRO A 94 11.87 -13.15 -6.34
CA PRO A 94 13.02 -13.43 -5.49
C PRO A 94 13.48 -12.21 -4.67
N PHE A 95 12.85 -11.04 -4.87
CA PHE A 95 13.20 -9.80 -4.19
C PHE A 95 12.23 -9.47 -3.06
N ASP A 96 12.78 -8.99 -1.93
CA ASP A 96 11.98 -8.64 -0.76
C ASP A 96 10.93 -7.58 -1.08
N ARG A 97 9.65 -7.94 -0.86
CA ARG A 97 8.47 -7.08 -0.90
C ARG A 97 8.34 -6.22 -2.16
N ARG A 98 8.77 -6.70 -3.33
CA ARG A 98 8.63 -5.98 -4.60
C ARG A 98 8.47 -6.95 -5.77
N LEU A 99 8.19 -6.44 -6.96
CA LEU A 99 8.12 -7.27 -8.18
C LEU A 99 9.51 -7.83 -8.52
N ASP A 100 9.55 -8.88 -9.36
CA ASP A 100 10.80 -9.44 -9.84
C ASP A 100 11.54 -8.41 -10.72
N GLU A 101 12.69 -7.90 -10.24
CA GLU A 101 13.49 -6.89 -10.96
C GLU A 101 14.01 -7.41 -12.31
N ASN A 102 14.10 -8.73 -12.52
CA ASN A 102 14.51 -9.33 -13.80
C ASN A 102 13.38 -9.35 -14.84
N LEU A 103 12.12 -9.23 -14.39
CA LEU A 103 10.93 -9.25 -15.25
C LEU A 103 10.30 -7.86 -15.39
N TYR A 104 10.34 -7.07 -14.32
CA TYR A 104 9.68 -5.79 -14.19
C TYR A 104 10.65 -4.73 -13.69
N TRP A 105 11.40 -4.16 -14.62
CA TRP A 105 12.32 -3.05 -14.36
C TRP A 105 11.80 -1.73 -14.93
N GLU A 106 11.29 -1.75 -16.16
CA GLU A 106 10.82 -0.55 -16.83
C GLU A 106 9.63 0.10 -16.09
N PRO A 107 9.62 1.43 -15.87
CA PRO A 107 8.57 2.08 -15.07
C PRO A 107 7.18 1.86 -15.68
N ALA A 108 7.07 1.85 -17.00
CA ALA A 108 5.82 1.54 -17.70
C ALA A 108 5.30 0.14 -17.35
N ALA A 109 6.18 -0.87 -17.36
CA ALA A 109 5.80 -2.23 -17.00
C ALA A 109 5.40 -2.34 -15.52
N ILE A 110 6.08 -1.62 -14.61
CA ILE A 110 5.71 -1.61 -13.19
C ILE A 110 4.37 -0.89 -12.99
N LEU A 111 4.13 0.23 -13.69
CA LEU A 111 2.86 0.97 -13.63
C LEU A 111 1.68 0.12 -14.14
N GLU A 112 1.87 -0.70 -15.18
CA GLU A 112 0.86 -1.67 -15.60
C GLU A 112 0.51 -2.66 -14.48
N LYS A 113 1.49 -3.10 -13.68
CA LYS A 113 1.24 -3.99 -12.54
C LYS A 113 0.62 -3.28 -11.34
N LEU A 114 0.93 -2.00 -11.15
CA LEU A 114 0.20 -1.15 -10.21
C LEU A 114 -1.29 -1.06 -10.58
N VAL A 115 -1.61 -0.87 -11.87
CA VAL A 115 -3.02 -0.85 -12.34
C VAL A 115 -3.72 -2.16 -11.98
N LEU A 116 -3.09 -3.32 -12.18
CA LEU A 116 -3.69 -4.61 -11.79
C LEU A 116 -3.97 -4.70 -10.29
N GLY A 117 -3.07 -4.22 -9.43
CA GLY A 117 -3.28 -4.15 -7.99
C GLY A 117 -4.44 -3.23 -7.60
N LEU A 118 -4.51 -2.04 -8.20
CA LEU A 118 -5.58 -1.08 -7.96
C LEU A 118 -6.93 -1.58 -8.47
N GLU A 119 -6.98 -2.25 -9.62
CA GLU A 119 -8.19 -2.89 -10.14
C GLU A 119 -8.70 -3.98 -9.18
N LEU A 120 -7.80 -4.79 -8.61
CA LEU A 120 -8.17 -5.76 -7.58
C LEU A 120 -8.78 -5.05 -6.37
N CYS A 121 -8.11 -4.03 -5.83
CA CYS A 121 -8.61 -3.22 -4.72
C CYS A 121 -10.00 -2.63 -5.01
N TRP A 122 -10.18 -2.01 -6.17
CA TRP A 122 -11.46 -1.40 -6.56
C TRP A 122 -12.57 -2.44 -6.76
N SER A 123 -12.25 -3.61 -7.32
CA SER A 123 -13.22 -4.70 -7.46
C SER A 123 -13.73 -5.19 -6.10
N ILE A 124 -12.85 -5.25 -5.08
CA ILE A 124 -13.23 -5.59 -3.71
C ILE A 124 -14.11 -4.48 -3.13
N LEU A 125 -13.63 -3.23 -3.15
CA LEU A 125 -14.34 -2.09 -2.57
C LEU A 125 -15.73 -1.86 -3.19
N SER A 126 -15.89 -2.10 -4.49
CA SER A 126 -17.17 -1.96 -5.19
C SER A 126 -18.15 -3.11 -4.94
N SER A 127 -17.66 -4.24 -4.41
CA SER A 127 -18.48 -5.41 -4.06
C SER A 127 -18.85 -5.50 -2.57
N GLU A 128 -18.19 -4.67 -1.74
CA GLU A 128 -18.31 -4.71 -0.29
C GLU A 128 -19.05 -3.50 0.26
N THR A 129 -19.69 -3.66 1.42
CA THR A 129 -20.18 -2.54 2.22
C THR A 129 -19.18 -2.15 3.31
N VAL A 130 -19.34 -0.96 3.86
CA VAL A 130 -18.57 -0.48 5.02
C VAL A 130 -18.64 -1.46 6.20
N GLY A 131 -19.83 -1.93 6.56
CA GLY A 131 -20.01 -2.91 7.63
C GLY A 131 -19.35 -4.26 7.32
N SER A 132 -19.31 -4.65 6.05
CA SER A 132 -18.60 -5.84 5.62
C SER A 132 -17.08 -5.71 5.80
N LEU A 133 -16.50 -4.56 5.45
CA LEU A 133 -15.06 -4.32 5.69
C LEU A 133 -14.70 -4.35 7.18
N ARG A 134 -15.59 -3.85 8.04
CA ARG A 134 -15.42 -3.80 9.50
C ARG A 134 -15.55 -5.15 10.18
N SER A 135 -16.36 -6.05 9.60
CA SER A 135 -16.66 -7.35 10.21
C SER A 135 -15.78 -8.50 9.70
N LYS A 136 -15.26 -8.41 8.47
CA LYS A 136 -14.27 -9.38 7.99
C LYS A 136 -12.97 -9.21 8.75
N GLU A 137 -12.50 -10.28 9.39
CA GLU A 137 -11.24 -10.33 10.13
C GLU A 137 -10.29 -11.39 9.52
N LEU A 138 -8.98 -11.11 9.56
CA LEU A 138 -7.93 -12.11 9.36
C LEU A 138 -6.98 -12.13 10.55
N GLU A 139 -6.35 -13.28 10.81
CA GLU A 139 -5.25 -13.38 11.77
C GLU A 139 -3.93 -12.88 11.15
N SER A 140 -3.29 -11.93 11.81
CA SER A 140 -1.97 -11.40 11.46
C SER A 140 -1.00 -11.58 12.63
N PRO A 141 0.32 -11.73 12.37
CA PRO A 141 1.31 -11.60 13.43
C PRO A 141 1.14 -10.28 14.20
N ALA A 142 1.29 -10.34 15.52
CA ALA A 142 1.21 -9.19 16.44
C ALA A 142 2.47 -8.31 16.38
N THR A 143 2.81 -7.83 15.19
CA THR A 143 4.06 -7.09 14.92
C THR A 143 3.83 -5.91 13.98
N GLY A 144 4.79 -4.99 13.93
CA GLY A 144 4.77 -3.85 13.01
C GLY A 144 3.68 -2.83 13.36
N SER A 145 3.19 -2.12 12.34
CA SER A 145 2.33 -0.95 12.54
C SER A 145 1.02 -1.25 13.26
N PHE A 146 0.45 -2.45 13.14
CA PHE A 146 -0.83 -2.79 13.80
C PHE A 146 -0.72 -2.82 15.32
N THR A 147 0.44 -3.20 15.88
CA THR A 147 0.66 -3.24 17.32
C THR A 147 1.43 -2.03 17.83
N GLN A 148 2.29 -1.43 17.00
CA GLN A 148 3.00 -0.20 17.35
C GLN A 148 2.08 1.03 17.33
N TYR A 149 1.16 1.09 16.35
CA TYR A 149 0.31 2.26 16.11
C TYR A 149 -1.18 1.91 15.99
N PRO A 150 -1.79 1.21 16.98
CA PRO A 150 -3.19 0.78 16.91
C PRO A 150 -4.17 1.97 16.80
N GLN A 151 -3.77 3.17 17.22
CA GLN A 151 -4.55 4.39 17.07
C GLN A 151 -4.83 4.79 15.61
N LEU A 152 -4.00 4.32 14.66
CA LEU A 152 -4.24 4.51 13.23
C LEU A 152 -5.33 3.58 12.67
N PHE A 153 -5.77 2.60 13.46
CA PHE A 153 -6.74 1.57 13.06
C PHE A 153 -7.87 1.44 14.10
N PRO A 154 -8.64 2.52 14.34
CA PRO A 154 -9.64 2.54 15.40
C PRO A 154 -10.69 1.45 15.21
N GLY A 155 -10.78 0.52 16.18
CA GLY A 155 -11.71 -0.61 16.15
C GLY A 155 -11.35 -1.73 15.16
N GLY A 156 -10.22 -1.60 14.46
CA GLY A 156 -9.83 -2.49 13.39
C GLY A 156 -8.76 -3.53 13.76
N VAL A 157 -8.16 -3.41 14.95
CA VAL A 157 -7.16 -4.35 15.48
C VAL A 157 -7.62 -4.90 16.83
N ARG A 158 -7.61 -6.22 16.99
CA ARG A 158 -8.04 -6.88 18.23
C ARG A 158 -7.12 -8.06 18.57
N PRO A 159 -6.78 -8.31 19.85
CA PRO A 159 -6.01 -9.50 20.23
C PRO A 159 -6.73 -10.81 19.89
N VAL A 160 -5.97 -11.85 19.51
CA VAL A 160 -6.49 -13.21 19.41
C VAL A 160 -6.54 -13.83 20.81
N PRO A 161 -7.72 -14.28 21.30
CA PRO A 161 -7.81 -14.91 22.62
C PRO A 161 -6.93 -16.16 22.71
N GLY A 162 -6.03 -16.19 23.69
CA GLY A 162 -5.14 -17.34 23.94
C GLY A 162 -3.88 -17.41 23.08
N ASP A 163 -3.68 -16.49 22.12
CA ASP A 163 -2.45 -16.41 21.33
C ASP A 163 -1.92 -14.96 21.27
N PRO A 164 -0.99 -14.57 22.17
CA PRO A 164 -0.44 -13.22 22.19
C PRO A 164 0.49 -12.92 21.00
N SER A 165 0.85 -13.92 20.19
CA SER A 165 1.68 -13.72 19.00
C SER A 165 0.87 -13.21 17.79
N LYS A 166 -0.46 -13.11 17.93
CA LYS A 166 -1.38 -12.76 16.85
C LYS A 166 -2.38 -11.67 17.25
N VAL A 167 -2.84 -10.97 16.22
CA VAL A 167 -3.98 -10.04 16.27
C VAL A 167 -4.94 -10.37 15.13
N TYR A 168 -6.22 -10.13 15.34
CA TYR A 168 -7.17 -9.95 14.26
C TYR A 168 -7.03 -8.54 13.70
N ILE A 169 -7.01 -8.43 12.38
CA ILE A 169 -7.15 -7.16 11.66
C ILE A 169 -8.37 -7.22 10.74
N THR A 170 -9.08 -6.10 10.63
CA THR A 170 -10.22 -5.99 9.71
C THR A 170 -9.78 -5.77 8.27
N LEU A 171 -10.68 -5.98 7.32
CA LEU A 171 -10.41 -5.63 5.93
C LEU A 171 -10.30 -4.11 5.75
N GLU A 172 -11.10 -3.33 6.49
CA GLU A 172 -10.96 -1.86 6.58
C GLU A 172 -9.54 -1.45 7.02
N THR A 173 -9.00 -2.11 8.06
CA THR A 173 -7.63 -1.92 8.53
C THR A 173 -6.60 -2.21 7.46
N THR A 174 -6.83 -3.24 6.65
CA THR A 174 -5.92 -3.58 5.55
C THR A 174 -5.93 -2.50 4.47
N PHE A 175 -7.09 -1.96 4.09
CA PHE A 175 -7.18 -0.85 3.13
C PHE A 175 -6.54 0.44 3.67
N LEU A 176 -6.76 0.78 4.95
CA LEU A 176 -6.07 1.89 5.61
C LEU A 176 -4.55 1.70 5.59
N HIS A 177 -4.07 0.51 5.95
CA HIS A 177 -2.65 0.18 5.87
C HIS A 177 -2.12 0.37 4.45
N ARG A 178 -2.82 -0.15 3.43
CA ARG A 178 -2.39 0.00 2.03
C ARG A 178 -2.32 1.45 1.60
N TYR A 179 -3.33 2.25 1.94
CA TYR A 179 -3.33 3.68 1.66
C TYR A 179 -2.14 4.39 2.33
N TYR A 180 -1.86 4.12 3.60
CA TYR A 180 -0.71 4.70 4.30
C TYR A 180 0.63 4.25 3.73
N GLU A 181 0.75 3.01 3.26
CA GLU A 181 1.95 2.55 2.56
C GLU A 181 2.15 3.34 1.25
N PHE A 182 1.09 3.60 0.48
CA PHE A 182 1.21 4.44 -0.72
C PHE A 182 1.70 5.86 -0.40
N THR A 183 1.10 6.53 0.59
CA THR A 183 1.51 7.91 0.93
C THR A 183 2.94 7.96 1.47
N THR A 184 3.33 6.99 2.30
CA THR A 184 4.70 6.88 2.80
C THR A 184 5.73 6.61 1.70
N HIS A 185 5.44 5.71 0.76
CA HIS A 185 6.36 5.43 -0.35
C HIS A 185 6.43 6.58 -1.35
N LEU A 186 5.33 7.30 -1.59
CA LEU A 186 5.35 8.56 -2.35
C LEU A 186 6.20 9.63 -1.66
N PHE A 187 6.09 9.78 -0.33
CA PHE A 187 6.95 10.68 0.43
C PHE A 187 8.44 10.33 0.27
N ASN A 188 8.79 9.05 0.33
CA ASN A 188 10.17 8.60 0.08
C ASN A 188 10.63 8.89 -1.35
N VAL A 189 9.77 8.71 -2.36
CA VAL A 189 10.07 9.12 -3.75
C VAL A 189 10.35 10.63 -3.83
N GLN A 190 9.53 11.47 -3.17
CA GLN A 190 9.75 12.91 -3.14
C GLN A 190 11.05 13.30 -2.41
N ARG A 191 11.45 12.57 -1.36
CA ARG A 191 12.76 12.77 -0.68
C ARG A 191 13.93 12.40 -1.58
N LEU A 192 13.85 11.26 -2.28
CA LEU A 192 14.86 10.84 -3.25
C LEU A 192 15.00 11.84 -4.40
N LYS A 193 13.89 12.42 -4.87
CA LYS A 193 13.90 13.48 -5.87
C LYS A 193 14.61 14.73 -5.34
N ARG A 194 14.29 15.18 -4.12
CA ARG A 194 14.90 16.37 -3.52
C ARG A 194 16.40 16.20 -3.25
N ALA A 195 16.84 15.00 -2.85
CA ALA A 195 18.26 14.68 -2.74
C ALA A 195 19.04 14.82 -4.06
N GLN A 196 18.33 14.78 -5.19
CA GLN A 196 18.88 14.98 -6.54
C GLN A 196 18.60 16.39 -7.10
N GLY A 197 18.05 17.30 -6.30
CA GLY A 197 17.67 18.65 -6.73
C GLY A 197 16.37 18.73 -7.55
N LEU A 198 15.52 17.70 -7.50
CA LEU A 198 14.23 17.65 -8.19
C LEU A 198 13.07 17.97 -7.24
N SER A 199 12.00 18.53 -7.77
CA SER A 199 10.75 18.77 -7.03
C SER A 199 9.78 17.58 -7.12
N GLY A 200 8.98 17.38 -6.07
CA GLY A 200 7.80 16.50 -6.14
C GLY A 200 6.80 16.99 -7.20
N ALA A 201 6.07 16.06 -7.81
CA ALA A 201 5.09 16.35 -8.86
C ALA A 201 3.67 16.56 -8.31
N VAL A 202 3.38 16.02 -7.12
CA VAL A 202 2.05 16.11 -6.51
C VAL A 202 2.12 16.52 -5.03
N GLU A 203 1.03 17.05 -4.52
CA GLU A 203 0.84 17.22 -3.08
C GLU A 203 0.30 15.90 -2.49
N ILE A 204 1.04 15.32 -1.56
CA ILE A 204 0.63 14.10 -0.86
C ILE A 204 -0.11 14.43 0.45
N PRO A 205 -1.16 13.69 0.82
CA PRO A 205 -1.86 13.91 2.08
C PRO A 205 -0.96 13.73 3.30
N GLN A 206 -1.05 14.65 4.25
CA GLN A 206 -0.35 14.61 5.54
C GLN A 206 -1.06 13.70 6.55
N ASP A 207 -1.11 12.40 6.25
CA ASP A 207 -1.72 11.37 7.08
C ASP A 207 -0.92 10.06 7.09
N GLY A 208 -1.32 9.13 7.96
CA GLY A 208 -0.72 7.80 8.02
C GLY A 208 0.64 7.74 8.70
N TYR A 209 1.52 6.87 8.20
CA TYR A 209 2.78 6.56 8.87
C TYR A 209 3.80 7.68 8.79
N TRP A 210 3.89 8.37 7.64
CA TRP A 210 4.95 9.34 7.41
C TRP A 210 4.80 10.64 8.21
N VAL A 211 3.66 10.83 8.88
CA VAL A 211 3.42 11.96 9.79
C VAL A 211 3.49 11.57 11.27
N LEU A 212 3.83 10.32 11.59
CA LEU A 212 4.04 9.91 12.97
C LEU A 212 5.25 10.64 13.56
N PRO A 213 5.20 11.10 14.84
CA PRO A 213 6.30 11.86 15.45
C PRO A 213 7.67 11.15 15.43
N GLU A 214 7.63 9.83 15.52
CA GLU A 214 8.79 8.93 15.51
C GLU A 214 9.21 8.47 14.11
N TRP A 215 8.46 8.83 13.07
CA TRP A 215 8.82 8.49 11.70
C TRP A 215 10.04 9.29 11.24
N ASP A 216 10.97 8.63 10.56
CA ASP A 216 12.13 9.30 10.00
C ASP A 216 11.72 10.19 8.82
N CYS A 217 11.64 11.50 9.09
CA CYS A 217 11.40 12.58 8.12
C CYS A 217 12.67 13.38 7.79
N SER A 218 13.86 12.80 7.97
CA SER A 218 15.14 13.42 7.55
C SER A 218 15.15 13.76 6.05
N GLU A 219 15.82 14.85 5.69
CA GLU A 219 15.88 15.32 4.31
C GLU A 219 17.33 15.67 3.94
N ALA A 220 17.60 15.66 2.64
CA ALA A 220 18.87 16.08 2.05
C ALA A 220 18.94 17.61 1.91
#